data_AF-A0A2N1JAV3-F1
#
_entry.id   AF-A0A2N1JAV3-F1
#
_cell.length_a   1.000
_cell.length_b   1.000
_cell.length_c   1.000
_cell.angle_alpha   90.00
_cell.angle_beta   90.00
_cell.angle_gamma   90.00
#
_symmetry.space_group_name_H-M   'P 1'
#
loop_
_entity.id
_entity.type
_entity.pdbx_description
1 polymer ?
#
loop_
_entity_poly.entity_id
_entity_poly.type
_entity_poly.pdbx_seq_one_letter_code
_entity_poly.pdbx_strand_id
1 'polypeptide(L)'
;MRTLSTSAVRKDLIKDLYLRELKSYKPPTKGNVREFPSAPNPEAPSAPSSAELSSQLEAYVKQQPDAAQPTANTGESTSESQDINAYLEELQADVKVEAHH
;
A
#
# COMPACT_ATOMS: atom_id res chain seq x y z
N MET A 1 48.83 54.27 -44.64
CA MET A 1 47.82 53.35 -45.21
C MET A 1 46.74 53.10 -44.16
N ARG A 2 45.45 53.34 -44.47
CA ARG A 2 44.33 53.07 -43.56
C ARG A 2 43.80 51.66 -43.84
N THR A 3 43.88 50.77 -42.86
CA THR A 3 43.28 49.43 -42.91
C THR A 3 41.82 49.53 -42.51
N LEU A 4 40.90 49.27 -43.44
CA LEU A 4 39.46 49.14 -43.15
C LEU A 4 39.20 47.73 -42.64
N SER A 5 39.16 47.55 -41.31
CA SER A 5 38.75 46.30 -40.70
C SER A 5 37.23 46.22 -40.72
N THR A 6 36.67 45.67 -41.80
CA THR A 6 35.23 45.38 -41.88
C THR A 6 34.95 44.11 -41.09
N SER A 7 34.81 44.24 -39.77
CA SER A 7 34.15 43.19 -38.97
C SER A 7 32.68 43.20 -39.37
N ALA A 8 32.33 42.44 -40.40
CA ALA A 8 30.96 42.15 -40.73
C ALA A 8 30.27 41.68 -39.45
N VAL A 9 29.25 42.43 -39.01
CA VAL A 9 28.31 42.00 -37.98
C VAL A 9 27.57 40.80 -38.56
N ARG A 10 28.22 39.63 -38.53
CA ARG A 10 27.65 38.35 -38.92
C ARG A 10 26.69 37.99 -37.81
N LYS A 11 25.45 38.48 -37.92
CA LYS A 11 24.33 38.01 -37.13
C LYS A 11 24.28 36.49 -37.31
N ASP A 12 24.37 35.77 -36.21
CA ASP A 12 24.33 34.32 -36.20
C ASP A 12 22.93 33.86 -36.63
N LEU A 13 22.82 33.44 -37.89
CA LEU A 13 21.56 33.05 -38.51
C LEU A 13 20.89 31.88 -37.78
N ILE A 14 21.69 30.98 -37.18
CA ILE A 14 21.19 29.82 -36.43
C ILE A 14 20.55 30.31 -35.14
N LYS A 15 21.20 31.24 -34.44
CA LYS A 15 20.66 31.88 -33.23
C LYS A 15 19.36 32.62 -33.51
N ASP A 16 19.29 33.39 -34.59
CA ASP A 16 18.10 34.15 -34.94
C ASP A 16 16.94 33.23 -35.36
N LEU A 17 17.23 32.14 -36.08
CA LEU A 17 16.24 31.10 -36.41
C LEU A 17 15.69 30.42 -35.14
N TYR A 18 16.58 30.00 -34.24
CA TYR A 18 16.21 29.36 -32.97
C TYR A 18 15.30 30.26 -32.12
N LEU A 19 15.66 31.54 -31.99
CA LEU A 19 14.84 32.51 -31.24
C LEU A 19 13.46 32.74 -31.90
N ARG A 20 13.38 32.69 -33.24
CA ARG A 20 12.12 32.82 -33.96
C ARG A 20 11.24 31.60 -33.74
N GLU A 21 11.80 30.39 -33.78
CA GLU A 21 11.09 29.15 -33.53
C GLU A 21 10.54 29.08 -32.11
N LEU A 22 11.37 29.39 -31.10
CA LEU A 22 10.94 29.46 -29.71
C LEU A 22 9.79 30.46 -29.49
N LYS A 23 9.89 31.65 -30.09
CA LYS A 23 8.82 32.67 -29.99
C LYS A 23 7.53 32.26 -30.69
N SER A 24 7.64 31.49 -31.77
CA SER A 24 6.49 30.97 -32.52
C SER A 24 5.90 29.69 -31.92
N TYR A 25 6.59 29.07 -30.96
CA TYR A 25 6.14 27.83 -30.36
C TYR A 25 4.85 28.06 -29.57
N LYS A 26 3.75 27.48 -30.08
CA LYS A 26 2.49 27.42 -29.38
C LYS A 26 2.37 26.02 -28.80
N PRO A 27 2.35 25.86 -27.46
CA PRO A 27 2.18 24.53 -26.88
C PRO A 27 0.88 23.93 -27.36
N PRO A 28 0.83 22.60 -27.60
CA PRO A 28 -0.41 21.94 -27.95
C PRO A 28 -1.44 22.24 -26.87
N THR A 29 -2.64 22.65 -27.28
CA THR A 29 -3.76 22.82 -26.35
C THR A 29 -3.96 21.48 -25.66
N LYS A 30 -3.99 21.47 -24.32
CA LYS A 30 -4.34 20.26 -23.56
C LYS A 30 -5.60 19.69 -24.20
N GLY A 31 -5.53 18.45 -24.69
CA GLY A 31 -6.67 17.80 -25.33
C GLY A 31 -7.87 17.86 -24.40
N ASN A 32 -9.08 17.95 -24.96
CA ASN A 32 -10.30 17.81 -24.18
C ASN A 32 -10.31 16.39 -23.59
N VAL A 33 -9.72 16.23 -22.40
CA VAL A 33 -9.81 14.98 -21.66
C VAL A 33 -11.24 14.91 -21.18
N ARG A 34 -12.04 14.11 -21.89
CA ARG A 34 -13.40 13.82 -21.46
C ARG A 34 -13.30 13.21 -20.07
N GLU A 35 -13.78 13.92 -19.07
CA GLU A 35 -13.86 13.42 -17.71
C GLU A 35 -14.80 12.21 -17.73
N PHE A 36 -14.22 11.02 -17.59
CA PHE A 36 -15.00 9.81 -17.41
C PHE A 36 -15.46 9.78 -15.96
N PRO A 37 -16.77 9.73 -15.67
CA PRO A 37 -17.23 9.56 -14.31
C PRO A 37 -16.67 8.23 -13.80
N SER A 38 -16.05 8.25 -12.62
CA SER A 38 -15.73 7.01 -11.92
C SER A 38 -17.04 6.24 -11.72
N ALA A 39 -17.01 4.94 -12.02
CA ALA A 39 -18.13 4.07 -11.74
C ALA A 39 -18.46 4.15 -10.23
N PRO A 40 -19.75 4.14 -9.84
CA PRO A 40 -20.10 4.11 -8.43
C PRO A 40 -19.45 2.90 -7.78
N ASN A 41 -18.94 3.11 -6.56
CA ASN A 41 -18.32 2.04 -5.79
C ASN A 41 -19.37 0.94 -5.56
N PRO A 42 -19.00 -0.35 -5.70
CA PRO A 42 -19.96 -1.44 -5.49
C PRO A 42 -20.52 -1.35 -4.07
N GLU A 43 -21.82 -1.63 -3.94
CA GLU A 43 -22.47 -1.70 -2.65
C GLU A 43 -21.85 -2.83 -1.82
N ALA A 44 -21.63 -2.55 -0.53
CA ALA A 44 -21.11 -3.56 0.37
C ALA A 44 -22.13 -4.70 0.52
N PRO A 45 -21.68 -5.96 0.64
CA PRO A 45 -22.60 -7.06 0.87
C PRO A 45 -23.36 -6.84 2.18
N SER A 46 -24.66 -7.14 2.17
CA SER A 46 -25.48 -7.09 3.37
C SER A 46 -24.95 -8.06 4.43
N ALA A 47 -24.88 -7.60 5.67
CA ALA A 47 -24.59 -8.47 6.80
C ALA A 47 -25.75 -9.48 6.99
N PRO A 48 -25.46 -10.74 7.34
CA PRO A 48 -26.49 -11.72 7.62
C PRO A 48 -27.29 -11.32 8.87
N SER A 49 -28.57 -11.66 8.87
CA SER A 49 -29.43 -11.51 10.04
C SER A 49 -29.10 -12.54 11.12
N SER A 50 -29.47 -12.26 12.37
CA SER A 50 -29.26 -13.19 13.49
C SER A 50 -29.95 -14.54 13.28
N ALA A 51 -31.09 -14.57 12.59
CA ALA A 51 -31.81 -15.81 12.29
C ALA A 51 -31.04 -16.68 11.28
N GLU A 52 -30.46 -16.06 10.25
CA GLU A 52 -29.62 -16.76 9.26
C GLU A 52 -28.34 -17.30 9.89
N LEU A 53 -27.72 -16.55 10.80
CA LEU A 53 -26.55 -17.00 11.55
C LEU A 53 -26.87 -18.22 12.42
N SER A 54 -27.97 -18.21 13.16
CA SER A 54 -28.39 -19.36 13.97
C SER A 54 -28.61 -20.60 13.12
N SER A 55 -29.30 -20.46 11.98
CA SER A 55 -29.54 -21.58 11.06
C SER A 55 -28.24 -22.16 10.48
N GLN A 56 -27.28 -21.28 10.12
CA GLN A 56 -25.98 -21.68 9.62
C GLN A 56 -25.14 -22.39 10.69
N LEU A 57 -25.20 -21.94 11.95
CA LEU A 57 -24.52 -22.61 13.06
C LEU A 57 -25.08 -24.01 13.32
N GLU A 58 -26.40 -24.18 13.30
CA GLU A 58 -27.01 -25.51 13.42
C GLU A 58 -26.63 -26.45 12.26
N ALA A 59 -26.61 -25.92 11.03
CA ALA A 59 -26.17 -26.68 9.86
C ALA A 59 -24.70 -27.10 9.99
N TYR A 60 -23.83 -26.19 10.47
CA TYR A 60 -22.43 -26.46 10.72
C TYR A 60 -22.22 -27.54 11.78
N VAL A 61 -22.98 -27.49 12.88
CA VAL A 61 -22.95 -28.54 13.92
C VAL A 61 -23.37 -29.89 13.36
N LYS A 62 -24.40 -29.95 12.52
CA LYS A 62 -24.85 -31.21 11.87
C LYS A 62 -23.87 -31.76 10.84
N GLN A 63 -23.06 -30.89 10.23
CA GLN A 63 -22.09 -31.29 9.20
C GLN A 63 -20.77 -31.78 9.80
N GLN A 64 -20.50 -31.48 11.07
CA GLN A 64 -19.31 -32.02 11.73
C GLN A 64 -19.46 -33.55 11.87
N PRO A 65 -18.49 -34.34 11.39
CA PRO A 65 -18.45 -35.76 11.71
C PRO A 65 -18.31 -35.90 13.22
N ASP A 66 -18.97 -36.89 13.81
CA ASP A 66 -19.01 -37.13 15.26
C ASP A 66 -17.58 -37.14 15.80
N ALA A 67 -17.19 -36.03 16.44
CA ALA A 67 -15.86 -35.88 16.98
C ALA A 67 -15.76 -36.91 18.11
N ALA A 68 -15.01 -37.99 17.86
CA ALA A 68 -14.74 -38.99 18.88
C ALA A 68 -14.32 -38.25 20.16
N GLN A 69 -15.00 -38.59 21.27
CA GLN A 69 -14.71 -38.09 22.61
C GLN A 69 -13.19 -37.93 22.78
N PRO A 70 -12.69 -36.80 23.32
CA PRO A 70 -11.28 -36.64 23.57
C PRO A 70 -10.86 -37.72 24.57
N THR A 71 -10.28 -38.80 24.05
CA THR A 71 -9.46 -39.70 24.85
C THR A 71 -8.34 -38.83 25.35
N ALA A 72 -8.20 -38.72 26.66
CA ALA A 72 -7.13 -37.95 27.28
C ALA A 72 -5.77 -38.47 26.75
N ASN A 73 -5.25 -37.82 25.71
CA ASN A 73 -3.89 -38.02 25.24
C ASN A 73 -2.98 -37.42 26.29
N THR A 74 -2.60 -38.28 27.24
CA THR A 74 -1.44 -38.06 28.09
C THR A 74 -0.22 -38.06 27.18
N GLY A 75 0.40 -36.89 27.03
CA GLY A 75 1.78 -36.75 26.57
C GLY A 75 1.97 -36.71 25.05
N GLU A 76 1.69 -35.56 24.45
CA GLU A 76 2.40 -35.15 23.23
C GLU A 76 3.31 -33.98 23.61
N SER A 77 4.55 -34.33 23.94
CA SER A 77 5.61 -33.36 24.20
C SER A 77 5.98 -32.65 22.90
N THR A 78 5.28 -31.56 22.60
CA THR A 78 5.78 -30.56 21.65
C THR A 78 7.01 -29.92 22.27
N SER A 79 8.18 -30.37 21.81
CA SER A 79 9.50 -29.90 22.21
C SER A 79 9.83 -28.52 21.62
N GLU A 80 8.90 -27.57 21.75
CA GLU A 80 9.12 -26.12 21.61
C GLU A 80 8.24 -25.37 22.64
N SER A 81 8.02 -25.99 23.81
CA SER A 81 7.36 -25.34 24.93
C SER A 81 8.32 -24.33 25.56
N GLN A 82 8.29 -23.07 25.09
CA GLN A 82 8.53 -21.98 26.02
C GLN A 82 7.56 -22.19 27.18
N ASP A 83 8.08 -22.37 28.39
CA ASP A 83 7.24 -22.59 29.56
C ASP A 83 6.33 -21.37 29.70
N ILE A 84 5.03 -21.57 29.52
CA ILE A 84 4.03 -20.50 29.54
C ILE A 84 4.12 -19.75 30.89
N ASN A 85 4.49 -20.45 31.96
CA ASN A 85 4.68 -19.85 33.27
C ASN A 85 5.89 -18.89 33.28
N ALA A 86 6.99 -19.26 32.64
CA ALA A 86 8.16 -18.39 32.51
C ALA A 86 7.86 -17.12 31.69
N TYR A 87 7.06 -17.25 30.63
CA TYR A 87 6.62 -16.10 29.83
C TYR A 87 5.73 -15.13 30.63
N LEU A 88 4.82 -15.66 31.45
CA LEU A 88 3.96 -14.83 32.30
C LEU A 88 4.75 -14.12 33.41
N GLU A 89 5.76 -14.78 33.98
CA GLU A 89 6.65 -14.17 34.97
C GLU A 89 7.48 -13.03 34.38
N GLU A 90 7.98 -13.16 33.14
CA GLU A 90 8.72 -12.10 32.45
C GLU A 90 7.86 -10.85 32.22
N LEU A 91 6.61 -11.03 31.79
CA LEU A 91 5.68 -9.90 31.59
C LEU A 91 5.30 -9.19 32.90
N GLN A 92 5.35 -9.90 34.03
CA GLN A 92 5.05 -9.34 35.34
C GLN A 92 6.26 -8.69 36.01
N ALA A 93 7.47 -8.95 35.52
CA ALA A 93 8.67 -8.36 36.08
C ALA A 93 8.75 -6.85 35.78
N ASP A 94 9.09 -6.05 36.80
CA ASP A 94 9.31 -4.61 36.63
C ASP A 94 10.48 -4.34 35.67
N VAL A 95 10.28 -3.44 34.70
CA VAL A 95 11.33 -2.99 33.78
C VAL A 95 12.38 -2.22 34.56
N LYS A 96 13.60 -2.76 34.67
CA LYS A 96 14.74 -2.06 35.25
C LYS A 96 15.23 -0.98 34.27
N VAL A 97 14.94 0.27 34.56
CA VAL A 97 15.58 1.41 33.90
C VAL A 97 16.92 1.65 34.59
N GLU A 98 18.02 1.21 33.99
CA GLU A 98 19.35 1.58 34.48
C GLU A 98 19.55 3.07 34.24
N ALA A 99 19.78 3.83 35.32
CA ALA A 99 20.14 5.22 35.23
C ALA A 99 21.55 5.31 34.64
N HIS A 100 21.63 5.66 33.35
CA HIS A 100 22.89 6.05 32.73
C HIS A 100 23.36 7.36 33.38
N HIS A 101 24.25 7.24 34.36
CA HIS A 101 25.06 8.32 34.91
C HIS A 101 26.46 8.29 34.28
#